data_AF-A0A9E4C5G6-F1
#
_entry.id   AF-A0A9E4C5G6-F1
#
_cell.length_a   1.000
_cell.length_b   1.000
_cell.length_c   1.000
_cell.angle_alpha   90.00
_cell.angle_beta   90.00
_cell.angle_gamma   90.00
#
_symmetry.space_group_name_H-M   'P 1'
#
loop_
_entity.id
_entity.type
_entity.pdbx_description
1 polymer ?
#
loop_
_entity_poly.entity_id
_entity_poly.type
_entity_poly.pdbx_seq_one_letter_code
_entity_poly.pdbx_strand_id
1 'polypeptide(L)' 'VEPGDMIVADIDGVAVVPQSALKKVKRQVTRIRDIENEVKGRIAQGESMRDLFPRLAQKFDTD' A
#
# COMPACT_ATOMS: atom_id res chain seq x y z
N VAL A 1 -0.64 -17.19 13.94
CA VAL A 1 -1.81 -16.33 14.21
C VAL A 1 -2.01 -16.42 15.69
N GLU A 2 -1.71 -15.34 16.39
CA GLU A 2 -1.75 -15.28 17.85
C GLU A 2 -2.95 -14.44 18.31
N PRO A 3 -3.47 -14.66 19.53
CA PRO A 3 -4.46 -13.77 20.12
C PRO A 3 -3.96 -12.32 20.12
N GLY A 4 -4.74 -11.42 19.54
CA GLY A 4 -4.39 -9.99 19.39
C GLY A 4 -3.86 -9.60 18.01
N ASP A 5 -3.54 -10.55 17.13
CA ASP A 5 -3.28 -10.26 15.73
C ASP A 5 -4.53 -9.73 15.03
N MET A 6 -4.35 -8.82 14.08
CA MET A 6 -5.44 -8.31 13.26
C MET A 6 -5.59 -9.18 12.01
N ILE A 7 -6.80 -9.65 11.75
CA ILE A 7 -7.15 -10.41 10.56
C ILE A 7 -7.98 -9.51 9.65
N VAL A 8 -7.59 -9.43 8.37
CA VAL A 8 -8.32 -8.70 7.34
C VAL A 8 -8.63 -9.67 6.20
N ALA A 9 -9.87 -9.68 5.72
CA ALA A 9 -10.31 -10.57 4.66
C ALA A 9 -11.19 -9.83 3.65
N ASP A 10 -10.96 -10.09 2.37
CA ASP A 10 -11.76 -9.60 1.25
C ASP A 10 -11.86 -10.68 0.16
N ILE A 11 -12.22 -10.28 -1.07
CA ILE A 11 -12.35 -11.21 -2.20
C ILE A 11 -11.01 -11.74 -2.72
N ASP A 12 -9.89 -11.09 -2.42
CA ASP A 12 -8.54 -11.47 -2.86
C ASP A 12 -7.90 -12.46 -1.87
N GLY A 13 -8.30 -12.43 -0.60
CA GLY A 13 -7.92 -13.44 0.38
C GLY A 13 -7.93 -12.94 1.81
N VAL A 14 -7.00 -13.47 2.62
CA VAL A 14 -6.86 -13.17 4.04
C VAL A 14 -5.43 -12.75 4.36
N ALA A 15 -5.30 -11.61 5.02
CA ALA A 15 -4.04 -11.09 5.56
C ALA A 15 -4.07 -11.10 7.09
N VAL A 16 -2.96 -11.50 7.69
CA VAL A 16 -2.76 -11.46 9.15
C VAL A 16 -1.67 -10.44 9.46
N VAL A 17 -1.99 -9.48 10.32
CA VAL A 17 -1.05 -8.46 10.79
C VAL A 17 -0.69 -8.75 12.24
N PRO A 18 0.59 -9.07 12.54
CA PRO A 18 1.03 -9.27 13.91
C PRO A 18 0.73 -8.05 14.78
N GLN A 19 0.27 -8.26 16.01
CA GLN A 19 -0.07 -7.17 16.93
C GLN A 19 1.10 -6.17 17.10
N SER A 20 2.33 -6.68 17.19
CA SER A 20 3.56 -5.88 17.33
C SER A 20 3.85 -4.97 16.13
N ALA A 21 3.32 -5.31 14.94
CA ALA A 21 3.55 -4.59 13.71
C ALA A 21 2.46 -3.56 13.37
N LEU A 22 1.32 -3.57 14.09
CA LEU A 22 0.13 -2.77 13.75
C LEU A 22 0.42 -1.29 13.53
N LYS A 23 1.24 -0.67 14.39
CA LYS A 23 1.60 0.75 14.23
C LYS A 23 2.41 1.02 12.96
N LYS A 24 3.33 0.12 12.59
CA LYS A 24 4.14 0.23 11.37
C LYS A 24 3.25 0.02 10.15
N VAL A 25 2.47 -1.05 10.14
CA VAL A 25 1.56 -1.39 9.04
C VAL A 25 0.55 -0.27 8.81
N LYS A 26 -0.06 0.30 9.86
CA LYS A 26 -0.97 1.45 9.72
C LYS A 26 -0.34 2.61 8.97
N ARG A 27 0.90 3.00 9.33
CA ARG A 27 1.62 4.10 8.64
C ARG A 27 1.90 3.76 7.18
N GLN A 28 2.35 2.53 6.91
CA GLN A 28 2.63 2.09 5.55
C GLN A 28 1.36 2.05 4.71
N VAL A 29 0.24 1.52 5.22
CA VAL A 29 -1.04 1.47 4.49
C VAL A 29 -1.52 2.87 4.11
N THR A 30 -1.42 3.86 5.00
CA THR A 30 -1.77 5.26 4.67
C THR A 30 -0.89 5.78 3.52
N ARG A 31 0.43 5.61 3.62
CA ARG A 31 1.37 6.04 2.57
C ARG A 31 1.10 5.37 1.23
N ILE A 32 0.90 4.05 1.22
CA ILE A 32 0.63 3.28 0.00
C ILE A 32 -0.66 3.78 -0.65
N ARG A 33 -1.73 3.97 0.14
CA ARG A 33 -3.00 4.50 -0.34
C ARG A 33 -2.86 5.89 -0.98
N ASP A 34 -2.06 6.78 -0.39
CA ASP A 34 -1.83 8.11 -0.94
C ASP A 34 -1.08 8.05 -2.28
N ILE A 35 -0.07 7.18 -2.37
CA ILE A 35 0.66 6.91 -3.63
C ILE A 35 -0.29 6.35 -4.70
N GLU A 36 -1.13 5.37 -4.36
CA GLU A 36 -2.11 4.81 -5.30
C GLU A 36 -3.11 5.84 -5.81
N ASN A 37 -3.59 6.73 -4.92
CA ASN A 37 -4.50 7.79 -5.31
C ASN A 37 -3.85 8.77 -6.29
N GLU A 38 -2.58 9.13 -6.06
CA GLU A 38 -1.81 9.97 -6.99
C GLU A 38 -1.67 9.29 -8.35
N VAL A 39 -1.30 8.00 -8.37
CA VAL A 39 -1.14 7.23 -9.62
C VAL A 39 -2.45 7.16 -10.39
N LYS A 40 -3.55 6.84 -9.71
CA LYS A 40 -4.89 6.80 -10.32
C LYS A 40 -5.26 8.16 -10.93
N GLY A 41 -4.96 9.25 -10.24
CA GLY A 41 -5.17 10.61 -10.75
C GLY A 41 -4.37 10.91 -12.03
N ARG A 42 -3.09 10.53 -12.07
CA ARG A 42 -2.22 10.72 -13.23
C ARG A 42 -2.62 9.86 -14.43
N ILE A 43 -2.98 8.61 -14.19
CA ILE A 43 -3.50 7.71 -15.25
C ILE A 43 -4.78 8.29 -15.85
N ALA A 44 -5.68 8.83 -15.02
CA ALA A 44 -6.91 9.48 -15.50
C ALA A 44 -6.63 10.75 -16.35
N GLN A 45 -5.45 11.36 -16.22
CA GLN A 45 -4.99 12.48 -17.03
C GLN A 45 -4.24 12.03 -18.30
N GLY A 46 -4.12 10.73 -18.54
CA GLY A 46 -3.46 10.16 -19.72
C GLY A 46 -1.98 9.84 -19.55
N GLU A 47 -1.39 9.97 -18.35
CA GLU A 47 -0.04 9.46 -18.10
C GLU A 47 -0.01 7.93 -18.17
N SER A 48 1.01 7.35 -18.82
CA SER A 48 1.11 5.89 -18.95
C SER A 48 1.75 5.27 -17.70
N MET A 49 1.33 4.04 -17.33
CA MET A 49 1.92 3.34 -16.19
C MET A 49 3.42 3.07 -16.37
N ARG A 50 3.88 2.90 -17.61
CA ARG A 50 5.29 2.69 -17.95
C ARG A 50 6.16 3.87 -17.50
N ASP A 51 5.66 5.10 -17.64
CA ASP A 51 6.39 6.32 -17.27
C ASP A 51 6.30 6.61 -15.76
N LEU A 52 5.22 6.16 -15.12
CA LEU A 52 5.01 6.32 -13.68
C LEU A 52 5.81 5.32 -12.84
N PHE A 53 6.03 4.10 -13.34
CA PHE A 53 6.64 3.01 -12.58
C PHE A 53 8.02 3.35 -11.99
N PRO A 54 8.96 4.01 -12.70
CA PRO A 54 10.25 4.39 -12.12
C PRO A 54 10.12 5.38 -10.95
N ARG A 55 9.17 6.32 -11.04
CA ARG A 55 8.89 7.30 -9.97
C ARG A 55 8.25 6.63 -8.76
N LEU A 56 7.42 5.61 -8.99
CA LEU A 56 6.82 4.82 -7.93
C LEU A 56 7.87 4.02 -7.19
N ALA A 57 8.72 3.27 -7.91
CA ALA A 57 9.80 2.49 -7.31
C ALA A 57 10.64 3.34 -6.35
N GLN A 58 11.03 4.55 -6.76
CA GLN A 58 11.75 5.49 -5.88
C GLN A 58 10.97 5.87 -4.62
N LYS A 59 9.65 6.12 -4.73
CA LYS A 59 8.79 6.45 -3.58
C LYS A 59 8.55 5.26 -2.65
N PHE A 60 8.75 4.02 -3.10
CA PHE A 60 8.68 2.81 -2.28
C PHE A 60 10.03 2.43 -1.65
N ASP A 61 11.16 2.77 -2.29
CA ASP A 61 12.52 2.47 -1.81
C ASP A 61 13.05 3.46 -0.76
N THR A 62 12.42 4.62 -0.59
CA THR A 62 12.77 5.55 0.51
C THR A 62 12.11 5.09 1.80
N ASP A 63 12.76 4.18 2.52
CA ASP A 63 12.50 3.82 3.93
C ASP A 63 13.83 3.76 4.71
#